data_AF-A0AAD5SNP5-F1
#
_entry.id   AF-A0AAD5SNP5-F1
#
_cell.length_a   1.000
_cell.length_b   1.000
_cell.length_c   1.000
_cell.angle_alpha   90.00
_cell.angle_beta   90.00
_cell.angle_gamma   90.00
#
_symmetry.space_group_name_H-M   'P 1'
#
loop_
_entity.id
_entity.type
_entity.pdbx_description
1 polymer ?
#
loop_
_entity_poly.entity_id
_entity_poly.type
_entity_poly.pdbx_seq_one_letter_code
_entity_poly.pdbx_strand_id
1 'polypeptide(L)'
;MRKRQIVLLLVGAGVVAAVSLVLLGGVFGRVLHFATYATRPLWDSGEGSFSFVVAFYPPPMDPIKPTITNTIGTIPHDSRLCRAHGWRSAESNDRRVFDVSLFSVELDMLELRFRELMDVTDIFVVAESNTTFTGLSKNMTFANNRARFEFVKDKI
;
A
#
# COMPACT_ATOMS: atom_id res chain seq x y z
N MET A 1 -23.81 26.33 -52.42
CA MET A 1 -22.37 26.27 -52.07
C MET A 1 -22.05 26.89 -50.70
N ARG A 2 -22.56 28.07 -50.36
CA ARG A 2 -22.32 28.77 -49.08
C ARG A 2 -22.64 27.98 -47.79
N LYS A 3 -23.76 27.25 -47.75
CA LYS A 3 -24.17 26.46 -46.55
C LYS A 3 -23.17 25.34 -46.20
N ARG A 4 -22.62 24.64 -47.21
CA ARG A 4 -21.65 23.56 -47.02
C ARG A 4 -20.32 24.09 -46.46
N GLN A 5 -19.89 25.26 -46.92
CA GLN A 5 -18.68 25.92 -46.41
C GLN A 5 -18.87 26.43 -44.97
N ILE A 6 -20.04 26.97 -44.63
CA ILE A 6 -20.35 27.38 -43.25
C ILE A 6 -20.33 26.18 -42.30
N VAL A 7 -20.93 25.04 -42.71
CA VAL A 7 -20.92 23.82 -41.90
C VAL A 7 -19.49 23.29 -41.69
N LEU A 8 -18.66 23.28 -42.73
CA LEU A 8 -17.26 22.86 -42.62
C LEU A 8 -16.44 23.77 -41.68
N LEU A 9 -16.67 25.08 -41.72
CA LEU A 9 -16.00 26.03 -40.83
C LEU A 9 -16.43 25.85 -39.37
N LEU A 10 -17.72 25.62 -39.10
CA LEU A 10 -18.24 25.38 -37.75
C LEU A 10 -17.71 24.06 -37.17
N VAL A 11 -17.66 22.99 -37.98
CA VAL A 11 -17.06 21.71 -37.57
C VAL A 11 -15.57 21.88 -37.30
N GLY A 12 -14.84 22.56 -38.18
CA GLY A 12 -13.41 22.84 -37.98
C GLY A 12 -13.14 23.64 -36.70
N ALA A 13 -13.92 24.70 -36.45
CA ALA A 13 -13.82 25.49 -35.22
C ALA A 13 -14.15 24.65 -33.97
N GLY A 14 -15.14 23.75 -34.04
CA GLY A 14 -15.49 22.82 -32.98
C GLY A 14 -14.37 21.84 -32.64
N VAL A 15 -13.69 21.27 -33.64
CA VAL A 15 -12.54 20.38 -33.43
C VAL A 15 -11.36 21.13 -32.81
N VAL A 16 -11.05 22.33 -33.30
CA VAL A 16 -9.97 23.16 -32.74
C VAL A 16 -10.26 23.53 -31.28
N ALA A 17 -11.50 23.90 -30.95
CA ALA A 17 -11.90 24.17 -29.57
C ALA A 17 -11.75 22.93 -28.67
N ALA A 18 -12.19 21.76 -29.12
CA ALA A 18 -12.08 20.51 -28.37
C ALA A 18 -10.62 20.11 -28.10
N VAL A 19 -9.76 20.17 -29.13
CA VAL A 19 -8.32 19.89 -28.99
C VAL A 19 -7.67 20.89 -28.04
N SER A 20 -8.01 22.17 -28.14
CA SER A 20 -7.48 23.21 -27.25
C SER A 20 -7.90 22.97 -25.80
N LEU A 21 -9.13 22.54 -25.57
CA LEU A 21 -9.66 22.23 -24.23
C LEU A 21 -8.94 21.03 -23.60
N VAL A 22 -8.66 19.99 -24.39
CA VAL A 22 -7.89 18.81 -23.93
C VAL A 22 -6.45 19.19 -23.58
N LEU A 23 -5.79 19.99 -24.41
CA LEU A 23 -4.43 20.48 -24.14
C LEU A 23 -4.40 21.38 -22.90
N LEU A 24 -5.35 22.31 -22.76
CA LEU A 24 -5.48 23.18 -21.59
C LEU A 24 -5.75 22.38 -20.31
N GLY A 25 -6.59 21.35 -20.35
CA GLY A 25 -6.83 20.46 -19.21
C GLY A 25 -5.57 19.72 -18.77
N GLY A 26 -4.78 19.22 -19.73
CA GLY A 26 -3.49 18.56 -19.45
C GLY A 26 -2.44 19.51 -18.87
N VAL A 27 -2.40 20.76 -19.33
CA VAL A 27 -1.51 21.81 -18.78
C VAL A 27 -1.96 22.23 -17.38
N PHE A 28 -3.27 22.40 -17.18
CA PHE A 28 -3.84 22.79 -15.89
C PHE A 28 -3.48 21.80 -14.78
N GLY A 29 -3.60 20.49 -15.04
CA GLY A 29 -3.20 19.46 -14.06
C GLY A 29 -1.72 19.54 -13.67
N ARG A 30 -0.83 19.82 -14.63
CA ARG A 30 0.61 19.98 -14.37
C ARG A 30 0.93 21.27 -13.59
N VAL A 31 0.25 22.37 -13.91
CA VAL A 31 0.39 23.64 -13.19
C VAL A 31 -0.12 23.50 -11.76
N LEU A 32 -1.26 22.83 -11.56
CA LEU A 32 -1.81 22.58 -10.24
C LEU A 32 -0.85 21.71 -9.40
N HIS A 33 -0.33 20.63 -9.99
CA HIS A 33 0.67 19.78 -9.34
C HIS A 33 1.91 20.59 -8.95
N PHE A 34 2.49 21.37 -9.88
CA PHE A 34 3.62 22.24 -9.56
C PHE A 34 3.30 23.23 -8.44
N ALA A 35 2.15 23.89 -8.51
CA ALA A 35 1.73 24.86 -7.50
C ALA A 35 1.59 24.21 -6.12
N THR A 36 0.95 23.04 -6.01
CA THR A 36 0.82 22.31 -4.74
C THR A 36 2.17 21.93 -4.13
N TYR A 37 3.13 21.50 -4.95
CA TYR A 37 4.49 21.18 -4.48
C TYR A 37 5.33 22.43 -4.16
N ALA A 38 5.16 23.52 -4.92
CA ALA A 38 5.86 24.78 -4.68
C ALA A 38 5.36 25.48 -3.41
N THR A 39 4.05 25.36 -3.12
CA THR A 39 3.45 25.88 -1.88
C THR A 39 3.55 24.90 -0.71
N ARG A 40 4.12 23.71 -0.92
CA ARG A 40 4.32 22.69 0.12
C ARG A 40 4.91 23.25 1.42
N PRO A 41 5.91 24.15 1.43
CA PRO A 41 6.40 24.74 2.68
C PRO A 41 5.37 25.56 3.48
N LEU A 42 4.28 26.03 2.86
CA LEU A 42 3.23 26.82 3.52
C LEU A 42 2.19 25.95 4.24
N TRP A 43 2.01 24.69 3.83
CA TRP A 43 0.95 23.80 4.35
C TRP A 43 1.44 22.44 4.82
N ASP A 44 2.55 21.92 4.30
CA ASP A 44 3.27 20.76 4.81
C ASP A 44 4.23 21.22 5.92
N SER A 45 3.64 21.69 7.01
CA SER A 45 4.38 21.91 8.25
C SER A 45 4.88 20.56 8.74
N GLY A 46 6.19 20.44 9.01
CA GLY A 46 6.76 19.22 9.56
C GLY A 46 5.96 18.74 10.78
N GLU A 47 5.82 17.43 10.93
CA GLU A 47 5.23 16.83 12.12
C GLU A 47 5.86 17.51 13.36
N GLY A 48 5.00 18.01 14.26
CA GLY A 48 5.45 18.71 15.47
C GLY A 48 6.51 17.91 16.23
N SER A 49 7.28 18.58 17.10
CA SER A 49 8.49 18.06 17.77
C SER A 49 8.69 16.55 17.60
N PHE A 50 9.62 16.15 16.74
CA PHE A 50 9.99 14.74 16.62
C PHE A 50 10.29 14.20 18.00
N SER A 51 9.38 13.40 18.54
CA SER A 51 9.74 12.47 19.59
C SER A 51 10.72 11.55 18.87
N PHE A 52 12.02 11.67 19.16
CA PHE A 52 13.00 10.74 18.64
C PHE A 52 12.52 9.35 19.05
N VAL A 53 11.88 8.64 18.13
CA VAL A 53 11.62 7.22 18.28
C VAL A 53 13.00 6.63 18.09
N VAL A 54 13.75 6.54 19.20
CA VAL A 54 15.01 5.83 19.26
C VAL A 54 14.72 4.47 18.64
N ALA A 55 15.45 4.14 17.56
CA ALA A 55 15.39 2.81 16.98
C ALA A 55 15.60 1.83 18.13
N PHE A 56 14.53 1.12 18.50
CA PHE A 56 14.54 0.31 19.70
C PHE A 56 15.51 -0.84 19.45
N TYR A 57 16.73 -0.70 19.96
CA TYR A 57 17.63 -1.85 20.05
C TYR A 57 16.97 -2.77 21.07
N PRO A 58 16.51 -3.98 20.69
CA PRO A 58 16.01 -4.91 21.67
C PRO A 58 17.08 -5.04 22.76
N PRO A 59 16.74 -4.89 24.06
CA PRO A 59 17.74 -5.10 25.10
C PRO A 59 18.36 -6.47 24.86
N PRO A 60 19.68 -6.63 25.05
CA PRO A 60 20.32 -7.92 24.87
C PRO A 60 19.51 -8.95 25.66
N MET A 61 19.12 -10.04 24.97
CA MET A 61 18.37 -11.13 25.61
C MET A 61 19.12 -11.54 26.87
N ASP A 62 18.41 -11.54 28.01
CA ASP A 62 19.03 -11.83 29.30
C ASP A 62 19.66 -13.24 29.26
N PRO A 63 20.99 -13.36 29.40
CA PRO A 63 21.65 -14.66 29.36
C PRO A 63 21.28 -15.55 30.56
N ILE A 64 20.66 -14.99 31.61
CA ILE A 64 20.40 -15.67 32.89
C ILE A 64 18.98 -16.24 32.98
N LYS A 65 18.07 -15.89 32.06
CA LYS A 65 16.78 -16.58 31.92
C LYS A 65 16.63 -17.19 30.54
N PRO A 66 17.28 -18.34 30.27
CA PRO A 66 16.79 -19.24 29.25
C PRO A 66 15.48 -19.80 29.80
N THR A 67 14.38 -19.05 29.66
CA THR A 67 13.05 -19.66 29.74
C THR A 67 12.93 -20.48 28.47
N ILE A 68 13.61 -21.63 28.47
CA ILE A 68 13.40 -22.74 27.56
C ILE A 68 11.99 -23.22 27.89
N THR A 69 11.01 -22.46 27.43
CA THR A 69 9.78 -23.08 26.98
C THR A 69 10.20 -23.75 25.68
N ASN A 70 10.13 -25.05 25.71
CA ASN A 70 10.46 -26.06 24.73
C ASN A 70 9.61 -25.96 23.45
N THR A 71 9.29 -24.71 23.05
CA THR A 71 8.52 -24.33 21.88
C THR A 71 9.44 -23.50 21.00
N ILE A 72 9.94 -24.12 19.93
CA ILE A 72 10.69 -23.46 18.86
C ILE A 72 9.81 -22.32 18.33
N GLY A 73 10.17 -21.06 18.61
CA GLY A 73 9.51 -19.88 18.02
C GLY A 73 9.06 -18.78 19.00
N THR A 74 9.05 -18.99 20.31
CA THR A 74 8.67 -17.92 21.26
C THR A 74 9.84 -17.00 21.56
N ILE A 75 9.91 -15.83 20.92
CA ILE A 75 10.64 -14.68 21.48
C ILE A 75 9.97 -14.40 22.84
N PRO A 76 10.72 -14.36 23.96
CA PRO A 76 10.12 -14.09 25.26
C PRO A 76 9.29 -12.81 25.17
N HIS A 77 8.04 -12.86 25.62
CA HIS A 77 7.19 -11.69 25.74
C HIS A 77 7.84 -10.74 26.78
N ASP A 78 8.81 -9.94 26.35
CA ASP A 78 9.50 -9.03 27.26
C ASP A 78 8.57 -7.87 27.56
N SER A 79 7.93 -7.94 28.74
CA SER A 79 7.08 -6.89 29.28
C SER A 79 7.75 -5.50 29.31
N ARG A 80 9.09 -5.42 29.25
CA ARG A 80 9.84 -4.17 29.10
C ARG A 80 9.56 -3.48 27.76
N LEU A 81 9.40 -4.25 26.67
CA LEU A 81 9.07 -3.72 25.33
C LEU A 81 7.70 -3.03 25.34
N CYS A 82 6.67 -3.72 25.83
CA CYS A 82 5.33 -3.15 25.92
C CYS A 82 5.30 -1.92 26.83
N ARG A 83 5.97 -1.96 27.99
CA ARG A 83 6.05 -0.81 28.91
C ARG A 83 6.72 0.41 28.30
N ALA A 84 7.75 0.24 27.46
CA ALA A 84 8.40 1.35 26.77
C ALA A 84 7.44 2.13 25.86
N HIS A 85 6.42 1.44 25.31
CA HIS A 85 5.35 2.04 24.50
C HIS A 85 4.08 2.38 25.30
N GLY A 86 4.10 2.26 26.63
CA GLY A 86 2.90 2.45 27.47
C GLY A 86 1.83 1.36 27.28
N TRP A 87 2.19 0.24 26.66
CA TRP A 87 1.30 -0.89 26.39
C TRP A 87 1.37 -1.93 27.50
N ARG A 88 0.27 -2.67 27.66
CA ARG A 88 0.24 -3.88 28.49
C ARG A 88 0.61 -5.10 27.65
N SER A 89 1.31 -6.03 28.29
CA SER A 89 1.60 -7.34 27.71
C SER A 89 0.30 -8.09 27.43
N ALA A 90 0.25 -8.92 26.38
CA ALA A 90 -0.91 -9.79 26.23
C ALA A 90 -0.97 -10.77 27.39
N GLU A 91 -2.19 -11.05 27.82
CA GLU A 91 -2.47 -12.10 28.79
C GLU A 91 -2.79 -13.43 28.11
N SER A 92 -3.23 -13.43 26.84
CA SER A 92 -3.58 -14.64 26.08
C SER A 92 -2.82 -14.76 24.77
N ASN A 93 -2.66 -16.00 24.31
CA ASN A 93 -2.04 -16.33 23.04
C ASN A 93 -3.06 -16.42 21.88
N ASP A 94 -4.27 -15.89 22.05
CA ASP A 94 -5.37 -15.99 21.08
C ASP A 94 -5.33 -14.87 20.02
N ARG A 95 -4.12 -14.43 19.66
CA ARG A 95 -3.94 -13.37 18.67
C ARG A 95 -3.90 -13.99 17.29
N ARG A 96 -4.76 -13.49 16.41
CA ARG A 96 -4.69 -13.80 14.99
C ARG A 96 -3.72 -12.85 14.28
N VAL A 97 -2.84 -13.41 13.47
CA VAL A 97 -1.90 -12.70 12.60
C VAL A 97 -2.50 -12.59 11.21
N PHE A 98 -2.69 -11.35 10.76
CA PHE A 98 -3.16 -11.03 9.42
C PHE A 98 -2.03 -10.44 8.60
N ASP A 99 -1.72 -11.03 7.45
CA ASP A 99 -0.80 -10.46 6.47
C ASP A 99 -1.60 -9.77 5.36
N VAL A 100 -1.58 -8.44 5.34
CA VAL A 100 -2.31 -7.64 4.35
C VAL A 100 -1.35 -7.14 3.29
N SER A 101 -1.50 -7.65 2.06
CA SER A 101 -0.65 -7.32 0.92
C SER A 101 -1.42 -6.54 -0.15
N LEU A 102 -0.91 -5.35 -0.48
CA LEU A 102 -1.34 -4.62 -1.68
C LEU A 102 -0.72 -5.30 -2.90
N PHE A 103 -1.55 -5.74 -3.85
CA PHE A 103 -1.08 -6.55 -4.96
C PHE A 103 -1.30 -5.91 -6.33
N SER A 104 -0.29 -6.04 -7.20
CA SER A 104 -0.34 -5.55 -8.58
C SER A 104 -0.16 -6.66 -9.63
N VAL A 105 1.07 -7.18 -9.77
CA VAL A 105 1.45 -8.12 -10.85
C VAL A 105 2.43 -9.22 -10.42
N GLU A 106 3.08 -9.10 -9.27
CA GLU A 106 4.23 -9.91 -8.86
C GLU A 106 3.80 -11.26 -8.24
N LEU A 107 3.16 -12.11 -9.05
CA LEU A 107 2.60 -13.39 -8.60
C LEU A 107 3.64 -14.26 -7.88
N ASP A 108 4.87 -14.29 -8.38
CA ASP A 108 5.92 -15.15 -7.82
C ASP A 108 6.39 -14.65 -6.45
N MET A 109 6.42 -13.32 -6.24
CA MET A 109 6.73 -12.73 -4.94
C MET A 109 5.62 -13.01 -3.93
N LEU A 110 4.36 -12.92 -4.36
CA LEU A 110 3.23 -13.25 -3.50
C LEU A 110 3.23 -14.74 -3.12
N GLU A 111 3.53 -15.63 -4.07
CA GLU A 111 3.62 -17.06 -3.82
C GLU A 111 4.75 -17.39 -2.84
N LEU A 112 5.96 -16.86 -3.06
CA LEU A 112 7.09 -17.04 -2.14
C LEU A 112 6.76 -16.52 -0.75
N ARG A 113 6.15 -15.33 -0.64
CA ARG A 113 5.73 -14.75 0.63
C ARG A 113 4.76 -15.66 1.39
N PHE A 114 3.74 -16.18 0.71
CA PHE A 114 2.77 -17.08 1.36
C PHE A 114 3.40 -18.39 1.78
N ARG A 115 4.25 -18.99 0.95
CA ARG A 115 4.97 -20.22 1.30
C ARG A 115 5.87 -20.03 2.52
N GLU A 116 6.52 -18.88 2.63
CA GLU A 116 7.39 -18.57 3.77
C GLU A 116 6.60 -18.27 5.05
N LEU A 117 5.45 -17.60 4.92
CA LEU A 117 4.70 -17.09 6.08
C LEU A 117 3.50 -17.95 6.50
N MET A 118 3.15 -19.01 5.75
CA MET A 118 1.93 -19.78 5.99
C MET A 118 1.90 -20.48 7.35
N ASP A 119 3.05 -20.79 7.94
CA ASP A 119 3.13 -21.46 9.25
C ASP A 119 2.88 -20.50 10.42
N VAL A 120 3.09 -19.20 10.21
CA VAL A 120 3.02 -18.16 11.26
C VAL A 120 1.89 -17.14 11.05
N THR A 121 1.17 -17.24 9.94
CA THR A 121 0.06 -16.35 9.59
C THR A 121 -1.27 -17.09 9.63
N ASP A 122 -2.27 -16.50 10.27
CA ASP A 122 -3.61 -17.08 10.35
C ASP A 122 -4.41 -16.79 9.08
N ILE A 123 -4.37 -15.54 8.60
CA ILE A 123 -5.13 -15.09 7.43
C ILE A 123 -4.27 -14.18 6.55
N PHE A 124 -4.25 -14.44 5.25
CA PHE A 124 -3.72 -13.57 4.22
C PHE A 124 -4.84 -12.73 3.62
N VAL A 125 -4.61 -11.43 3.45
CA VAL A 125 -5.55 -10.51 2.81
C VAL A 125 -4.88 -9.89 1.60
N VAL A 126 -5.36 -10.23 0.41
CA VAL A 126 -4.87 -9.65 -0.84
C VAL A 126 -5.78 -8.52 -1.28
N ALA A 127 -5.26 -7.29 -1.22
CA ALA A 127 -5.94 -6.10 -1.70
C ALA A 127 -5.50 -5.82 -3.15
N GLU A 128 -6.37 -6.15 -4.11
CA GLU A 128 -6.16 -5.89 -5.53
C GLU A 128 -7.18 -4.87 -6.06
N SER A 129 -6.69 -3.87 -6.81
CA SER A 129 -7.51 -2.87 -7.51
C SER A 129 -7.51 -3.09 -9.03
N ASN A 130 -8.58 -2.70 -9.71
CA ASN A 130 -8.68 -2.68 -11.18
C ASN A 130 -8.07 -1.40 -11.80
N THR A 131 -7.41 -0.56 -10.99
CA THR A 131 -6.83 0.72 -11.39
C THR A 131 -5.42 0.84 -10.82
N THR A 132 -4.46 1.34 -11.62
CA THR A 132 -3.10 1.64 -11.19
C THR A 132 -3.05 2.87 -10.28
N PHE A 133 -1.93 3.10 -9.61
CA PHE A 133 -1.70 4.34 -8.84
C PHE A 133 -1.72 5.62 -9.70
N THR A 134 -1.59 5.49 -11.02
CA THR A 134 -1.71 6.60 -11.98
C THR A 134 -3.12 6.78 -12.54
N GLY A 135 -4.10 6.00 -12.09
CA GLY A 135 -5.48 6.07 -12.54
C GLY A 135 -5.79 5.33 -13.84
N LEU A 136 -4.84 4.54 -14.37
CA LEU A 136 -5.05 3.74 -15.58
C LEU A 136 -5.73 2.42 -15.23
N SER A 137 -6.53 1.87 -16.14
CA SER A 137 -7.11 0.55 -15.94
C SER A 137 -6.03 -0.53 -15.86
N LYS A 138 -6.17 -1.44 -14.90
CA LYS A 138 -5.30 -2.60 -14.66
C LYS A 138 -6.15 -3.88 -14.70
N ASN A 139 -5.58 -4.96 -15.21
CA ASN A 139 -6.19 -6.28 -15.08
C ASN A 139 -6.20 -6.74 -13.59
N MET A 140 -7.09 -7.66 -13.27
CA MET A 140 -7.13 -8.33 -11.96
C MET A 140 -6.21 -9.56 -12.01
N THR A 141 -4.90 -9.33 -11.94
CA THR A 141 -3.87 -10.37 -12.09
C THR A 141 -3.99 -11.46 -11.03
N PHE A 142 -4.24 -11.12 -9.76
CA PHE A 142 -4.42 -12.13 -8.72
C PHE A 142 -5.72 -12.90 -8.93
N ALA A 143 -6.85 -12.21 -9.17
CA ALA A 143 -8.13 -12.87 -9.40
C ALA A 143 -8.08 -13.86 -10.58
N ASN A 144 -7.40 -13.48 -11.67
CA ASN A 144 -7.23 -14.32 -12.86
C ASN A 144 -6.30 -15.53 -12.64
N ASN A 145 -5.49 -15.53 -11.57
CA ASN A 145 -4.52 -16.58 -11.27
C ASN A 145 -4.77 -17.25 -9.91
N ARG A 146 -5.99 -17.14 -9.36
CA ARG A 146 -6.32 -17.64 -8.01
C ARG A 146 -6.02 -19.13 -7.84
N ALA A 147 -6.14 -19.93 -8.91
CA ALA A 147 -5.80 -21.34 -8.93
C ALA A 147 -4.33 -21.63 -8.54
N ARG A 148 -3.40 -20.70 -8.77
CA ARG A 148 -1.99 -20.85 -8.34
C ARG A 148 -1.86 -20.88 -6.81
N PHE A 149 -2.80 -20.28 -6.08
CA PHE A 149 -2.78 -20.12 -4.63
C PHE A 149 -3.69 -21.13 -3.92
N GLU A 150 -4.10 -22.20 -4.61
CA GLU A 150 -4.96 -23.25 -4.05
C GLU A 150 -4.38 -23.88 -2.77
N PHE A 151 -3.05 -23.92 -2.65
CA PHE A 151 -2.35 -24.44 -1.47
C PHE A 151 -2.59 -23.64 -0.18
N VAL A 152 -3.03 -22.39 -0.28
CA VAL A 152 -3.28 -21.50 0.87
C VAL A 152 -4.75 -21.03 0.93
N LYS A 153 -5.64 -21.67 0.16
CA LYS A 153 -7.05 -21.27 0.03
C LYS A 153 -7.80 -21.13 1.35
N ASP A 154 -7.44 -21.92 2.35
CA ASP A 154 -8.13 -21.96 3.64
C ASP A 154 -7.76 -20.76 4.52
N LYS A 155 -6.74 -19.99 4.11
CA LYS A 155 -6.22 -18.82 4.81
C LYS A 155 -6.35 -17.50 4.02
N ILE A 156 -6.87 -17.49 2.79
CA ILE A 156 -6.82 -16.30 1.88
C ILE A 156 -8.17 -15.82 1.33
#